data_AF-A0A8J6ITE8-F1
#
_entry.id   AF-A0A8J6ITE8-F1
#
_cell.length_a   1.000
_cell.length_b   1.000
_cell.length_c   1.000
_cell.angle_alpha   90.00
_cell.angle_beta   90.00
_cell.angle_gamma   90.00
#
_symmetry.space_group_name_H-M   'P 1'
#
loop_
_entity.id
_entity.type
_entity.pdbx_description
1 polymer ?
#
loop_
_entity_poly.entity_id
_entity_poly.type
_entity_poly.pdbx_seq_one_letter_code
_entity_poly.pdbx_strand_id
1 'polypeptide(L)'
;MACYKIGDFLLLDSTRRKLFRQNTELELPELSFRFLVCLAENAPNVVAHNVLLEQVWQGKVVSEDTIKKRVSRLRDVIQGADNQALIIAERGLGYRLNSSVVETTTPIVPLKNITGFNSRIAYAILALSICSLLAWLVFKQDKPDIQQANKHYSAHHQTPEQIADAVSQYLDVTDQSQLVNASDELNKLLALYPTNIALLCVLSQTYQTQYQLFNADRFKLEQAVNLAKKAIKEKPAEAWGYLTLANAQILSGQAKVAVDNAQRSIELAPDWVNGYVSQARAYRLLGQTEKAWQSISYVYDMQPDNFSLKLERARVLTAKNMFSWAAQSLQELNDEQADQPYVQLARAELLVATKDYANTRPILDKLNADYPHAFQVSFLNALLFDIQGQQQQAISHFADLTKAPNPYSTMAKLFLILNGAEYELPDVQNTGEWSINHVEQALFQLASGDNQGFLSQLQSAIQHGFSTEYLLQAKSIQHMLEGASSSNIQQRFQQIQLELHNINQRKRVKRLPLLTR
;
A
#
# COMPACT_ATOMS: atom_id res chain seq x y z
N MET A 1 18.16 11.59 13.10
CA MET A 1 19.50 11.40 12.49
C MET A 1 20.49 11.35 13.64
N ALA A 2 20.85 10.17 14.12
CA ALA A 2 21.47 10.02 15.43
C ALA A 2 22.86 9.38 15.32
N CYS A 3 23.90 10.06 15.82
CA CYS A 3 25.15 9.38 16.19
C CYS A 3 25.04 9.02 17.67
N TYR A 4 25.36 7.79 18.03
CA TYR A 4 25.31 7.32 19.41
C TYR A 4 26.72 7.18 19.96
N LYS A 5 27.05 7.93 21.01
CA LYS A 5 28.26 7.70 21.80
C LYS A 5 27.93 6.61 22.83
N ILE A 6 28.51 5.42 22.68
CA ILE A 6 28.29 4.26 23.56
C ILE A 6 29.50 4.16 24.49
N GLY A 7 29.32 4.54 25.75
CA GLY A 7 30.43 4.73 26.70
C GLY A 7 31.40 5.81 26.23
N ASP A 8 32.67 5.71 26.62
CA ASP A 8 33.69 6.70 26.24
C ASP A 8 34.53 6.33 25.02
N PHE A 9 34.33 5.13 24.45
CA PHE A 9 35.25 4.56 23.47
C PHE A 9 34.59 4.17 22.14
N LEU A 10 33.26 4.13 22.02
CA LEU A 10 32.56 3.82 20.76
C LEU A 10 31.69 4.97 20.28
N LEU A 11 31.78 5.27 18.98
CA LEU A 11 30.91 6.18 18.26
C LEU A 11 30.21 5.42 17.14
N LEU A 12 28.89 5.28 17.24
CA LEU A 12 28.05 4.62 16.24
C LEU A 12 27.35 5.66 15.38
N ASP A 13 27.74 5.74 14.11
CA ASP A 13 27.09 6.59 13.12
C ASP A 13 26.03 5.79 12.36
N SER A 14 24.75 5.98 12.74
CA SER A 14 23.61 5.31 12.10
C SER A 14 23.41 5.74 10.64
N THR A 15 23.86 6.94 10.26
CA THR A 15 23.64 7.53 8.94
C THR A 15 24.67 7.00 7.94
N ARG A 16 25.96 7.07 8.31
CA ARG A 16 27.04 6.55 7.47
C ARG A 16 27.22 5.04 7.58
N ARG A 17 26.49 4.40 8.50
CA ARG A 17 26.58 2.97 8.81
C ARG A 17 27.99 2.54 9.24
N LYS A 18 28.63 3.37 10.07
CA LYS A 18 30.00 3.16 10.53
C LYS A 18 30.07 3.11 12.05
N LEU A 19 30.94 2.25 12.56
CA LEU A 19 31.28 2.20 13.98
C LEU A 19 32.74 2.64 14.12
N PHE A 20 33.03 3.53 15.06
CA PHE A 20 34.38 3.96 15.36
C PHE A 20 34.75 3.64 16.79
N ARG A 21 35.99 3.21 17.01
CA ARG A 21 36.63 3.09 18.33
C ARG A 21 37.82 4.02 18.38
N GLN A 22 37.78 5.05 19.22
CA GLN A 22 38.89 6.03 19.36
C GLN A 22 39.44 6.50 17.99
N ASN A 23 38.56 6.93 17.08
CA ASN A 23 38.84 7.34 15.69
C ASN A 23 39.31 6.26 14.70
N THR A 24 39.37 4.99 15.10
CA THR A 24 39.57 3.86 14.18
C THR A 24 38.23 3.29 13.75
N GLU A 25 37.99 3.15 12.44
CA GLU A 25 36.78 2.50 11.94
C GLU A 25 36.80 0.99 12.22
N LEU A 26 35.70 0.48 12.77
CA LEU A 26 35.46 -0.94 13.00
C LEU A 26 34.45 -1.46 11.98
N GLU A 27 34.83 -2.48 11.23
CA GLU A 27 33.92 -3.13 10.30
C GLU A 27 32.94 -4.05 11.03
N LEU A 28 31.65 -3.88 10.74
CA LEU A 28 30.58 -4.75 11.25
C LEU A 28 29.74 -5.31 10.11
N PRO A 29 29.47 -6.63 10.10
CA PRO A 29 28.47 -7.22 9.21
C PRO A 29 27.09 -6.58 9.45
N GLU A 30 26.29 -6.46 8.40
CA GLU A 30 24.99 -5.76 8.40
C GLU A 30 24.08 -6.11 9.60
N LEU A 31 23.87 -7.40 9.84
CA LEU A 31 23.01 -7.84 10.95
C LEU A 31 23.59 -7.47 12.32
N SER A 32 24.92 -7.46 12.46
CA SER A 32 25.58 -7.06 13.70
C SER A 32 25.48 -5.55 13.92
N PHE A 33 25.59 -4.76 12.84
CA PHE A 33 25.40 -3.31 12.89
C PHE A 33 23.97 -2.95 13.33
N ARG A 34 22.96 -3.56 12.70
CA ARG A 34 21.55 -3.33 13.05
C ARG A 34 21.23 -3.75 14.48
N PHE A 35 21.79 -4.87 14.92
CA PHE A 35 21.66 -5.32 16.30
C PHE A 35 22.19 -4.27 17.28
N LEU A 36 23.35 -3.68 16.99
CA LEU A 36 23.95 -2.64 17.82
C LEU A 36 23.13 -1.34 17.83
N VAL A 37 22.61 -0.91 16.67
CA VAL A 37 21.72 0.27 16.58
C VAL A 37 20.45 0.07 17.41
N CYS A 38 19.79 -1.08 17.26
CA CYS A 38 18.58 -1.41 18.01
C CYS A 38 18.81 -1.35 19.53
N LEU A 39 19.95 -1.86 20.00
CA LEU A 39 20.29 -1.75 21.41
C LEU A 39 20.64 -0.32 21.85
N ALA A 40 21.30 0.47 20.99
CA ALA A 40 21.68 1.85 21.30
C ALA A 40 20.46 2.78 21.41
N GLU A 41 19.50 2.63 20.51
CA GLU A 41 18.23 3.39 20.49
C GLU A 41 17.36 3.14 21.72
N ASN A 42 17.43 1.92 22.26
CA ASN A 42 16.62 1.52 23.40
C ASN A 42 17.40 1.57 24.72
N ALA A 43 18.68 1.91 24.72
CA ALA A 43 19.48 2.00 25.94
C ALA A 43 18.91 3.07 26.89
N PRO A 44 18.88 2.82 28.21
CA PRO A 44 19.43 1.66 28.93
C PRO A 44 18.44 0.47 29.08
N ASN A 45 17.28 0.52 28.43
CA ASN A 45 16.21 -0.47 28.58
C ASN A 45 16.54 -1.82 27.91
N VAL A 46 15.84 -2.87 28.36
CA VAL A 46 15.93 -4.22 27.79
C VAL A 46 15.15 -4.30 26.50
N VAL A 47 15.80 -4.71 25.42
CA VAL A 47 15.16 -5.01 24.15
C VAL A 47 14.76 -6.48 24.13
N ALA A 48 13.46 -6.73 24.04
CA ALA A 48 12.89 -8.06 24.05
C ALA A 48 13.25 -8.88 22.80
N HIS A 49 13.25 -10.22 22.92
CA HIS A 49 13.62 -11.11 21.83
C HIS A 49 12.77 -10.93 20.57
N ASN A 50 11.45 -10.74 20.71
CA ASN A 50 10.54 -10.48 19.60
C ASN A 50 10.89 -9.17 18.87
N VAL A 51 11.23 -8.11 19.62
CA VAL A 51 11.65 -6.82 19.06
C VAL A 51 12.98 -6.97 18.31
N LEU A 52 13.95 -7.70 18.86
CA LEU A 52 15.22 -7.99 18.17
C LEU A 52 15.00 -8.80 16.89
N LEU A 53 14.13 -9.81 16.92
CA LEU A 53 13.78 -10.62 15.74
C LEU A 53 13.17 -9.75 14.64
N GLU A 54 12.24 -8.87 15.00
CA GLU A 54 11.59 -7.96 14.07
C GLU A 54 12.56 -6.91 13.53
N GLN A 55 13.25 -6.17 14.41
CA GLN A 55 14.08 -5.03 14.04
C GLN A 55 15.43 -5.40 13.46
N VAL A 56 15.99 -6.58 13.74
CA VAL A 56 17.30 -7.00 13.18
C VAL A 56 17.14 -7.97 12.03
N TRP A 57 16.15 -8.88 12.09
CA TRP A 57 15.93 -9.89 11.05
C TRP A 57 14.74 -9.61 10.12
N GLN A 58 14.03 -8.47 10.28
CA GLN A 58 12.94 -7.99 9.39
C GLN A 58 11.86 -9.03 9.16
N GLY A 59 11.43 -9.72 10.23
CA GLY A 59 10.36 -10.70 10.16
C GLY A 59 10.76 -12.08 9.62
N LYS A 60 12.06 -12.39 9.50
CA LYS A 60 12.54 -13.77 9.30
C LYS A 60 12.48 -14.53 10.62
N VAL A 61 11.84 -15.71 10.62
CA VAL A 61 11.84 -16.62 11.78
C VAL A 61 13.25 -17.19 11.94
N VAL A 62 13.96 -16.76 12.98
CA VAL A 62 15.26 -17.33 13.37
C VAL A 62 15.17 -17.83 14.81
N SER A 63 15.89 -18.91 15.11
CA SER A 63 15.92 -19.48 16.45
C SER A 63 16.64 -18.55 17.44
N GLU A 64 16.33 -18.67 18.73
CA GLU A 64 17.04 -17.96 19.80
C GLU A 64 18.56 -18.20 19.76
N ASP A 65 19.01 -19.37 19.32
CA ASP A 65 20.43 -19.67 19.16
C ASP A 65 21.11 -18.79 18.09
N THR A 66 20.35 -18.32 17.09
CA THR A 66 20.84 -17.37 16.11
C THR A 66 21.10 -16.00 16.74
N ILE A 67 20.23 -15.58 17.67
CA ILE A 67 20.41 -14.36 18.46
C ILE A 67 21.65 -14.48 19.33
N LYS A 68 21.80 -15.60 20.07
CA LYS A 68 22.97 -15.86 20.92
C LYS A 68 24.28 -15.81 20.13
N LYS A 69 24.34 -16.49 18.98
CA LYS A 69 25.51 -16.47 18.07
C LYS A 69 25.81 -15.05 17.56
N ARG A 70 24.77 -14.26 17.26
CA ARG A 70 24.94 -12.87 16.82
C ARG A 70 25.50 -11.99 17.92
N VAL A 71 24.98 -12.12 19.14
CA VAL A 71 25.47 -11.40 20.32
C VAL A 71 26.93 -11.76 20.61
N SER A 72 27.30 -13.04 20.50
CA SER A 72 28.70 -13.48 20.64
C SER A 72 29.60 -12.77 19.64
N ARG A 73 29.28 -12.83 18.34
CA ARG A 73 30.08 -12.18 17.30
C ARG A 73 30.16 -10.67 17.46
N LEU A 74 29.08 -10.06 17.92
CA LEU A 74 29.06 -8.62 18.15
C LEU A 74 30.00 -8.27 19.32
N ARG A 75 29.94 -9.02 20.43
CA ARG A 75 30.85 -8.86 21.58
C ARG A 75 32.32 -8.95 21.17
N ASP A 76 32.68 -9.91 20.32
CA ASP A 76 34.05 -10.08 19.81
C ASP A 76 34.61 -8.80 19.15
N VAL A 77 33.74 -8.00 18.52
CA VAL A 77 34.14 -6.77 17.81
C VAL A 77 34.06 -5.53 18.69
N ILE A 78 33.08 -5.45 19.61
CA ILE A 78 32.77 -4.20 20.33
C ILE A 78 33.21 -4.18 21.80
N GLN A 79 33.60 -5.32 22.39
CA GLN A 79 34.13 -5.31 23.76
C GLN A 79 35.48 -4.58 23.83
N GLY A 80 35.64 -3.76 24.87
CA GLY A 80 36.89 -3.09 25.23
C GLY A 80 37.77 -3.98 26.11
N ALA A 81 39.01 -3.56 26.33
CA ALA A 81 39.99 -4.31 27.13
C ALA A 81 39.59 -4.47 28.62
N ASP A 82 38.66 -3.65 29.12
CA ASP A 82 38.26 -3.60 30.53
C ASP A 82 37.32 -4.73 31.00
N ASN A 83 37.14 -5.78 30.20
CA ASN A 83 36.43 -7.03 30.56
C ASN A 83 34.98 -6.88 31.10
N GLN A 84 34.41 -5.67 31.08
CA GLN A 84 33.01 -5.44 31.40
C GLN A 84 32.13 -5.78 30.19
N ALA A 85 31.13 -6.64 30.41
CA ALA A 85 30.23 -7.09 29.35
C ALA A 85 29.33 -5.94 28.86
N LEU A 86 29.72 -5.31 27.74
CA LEU A 86 28.98 -4.19 27.14
C LEU A 86 27.53 -4.53 26.78
N ILE A 87 27.25 -5.79 26.42
CA ILE A 87 25.89 -6.30 26.18
C ILE A 87 25.56 -7.30 27.29
N ILE A 88 24.49 -7.06 28.04
CA ILE A 88 23.97 -7.96 29.08
C ILE A 88 22.77 -8.74 28.54
N ALA A 89 22.73 -10.04 28.86
CA ALA A 89 21.56 -10.88 28.61
C ALA A 89 20.70 -10.92 29.89
N GLU A 90 19.46 -10.46 29.79
CA GLU A 90 18.49 -10.51 30.88
C GLU A 90 17.64 -11.77 30.70
N ARG A 91 17.74 -12.69 31.65
CA ARG A 91 17.22 -14.07 31.53
C ARG A 91 15.73 -14.07 31.18
N GLY A 92 15.40 -14.65 30.02
CA GLY A 92 14.02 -14.78 29.53
C GLY A 92 13.40 -13.48 28.98
N LEU A 93 14.09 -12.34 29.07
CA LEU A 93 13.56 -11.05 28.64
C LEU A 93 14.19 -10.59 27.33
N GLY A 94 15.52 -10.53 27.26
CA GLY A 94 16.20 -9.99 26.08
C GLY A 94 17.61 -9.51 26.35
N TYR A 95 18.03 -8.46 25.64
CA TYR A 95 19.38 -7.91 25.74
C TYR A 95 19.35 -6.40 25.95
N ARG A 96 20.32 -5.85 26.69
CA ARG A 96 20.52 -4.40 26.85
C ARG A 96 21.99 -4.02 26.78
N LEU A 97 22.26 -2.75 26.48
CA LEU A 97 23.59 -2.16 26.64
C LEU A 97 23.83 -1.78 28.09
N ASN A 98 25.00 -2.14 28.61
CA ASN A 98 25.46 -1.83 29.96
C ASN A 98 26.42 -0.63 29.96
N SER A 99 26.11 0.38 29.16
CA SER A 99 26.91 1.59 29.05
C SER A 99 26.00 2.78 28.79
N SER A 100 26.43 3.98 29.23
CA SER A 100 25.71 5.21 28.93
C SER A 100 25.73 5.45 27.42
N VAL A 101 24.54 5.58 26.83
CA VAL A 101 24.38 5.96 25.43
C VAL A 101 23.92 7.41 25.39
N VAL A 102 24.70 8.27 24.74
CA VAL A 102 24.36 9.68 24.54
C VAL A 102 24.19 9.93 23.05
N GLU A 103 23.03 10.44 22.67
CA GLU A 103 22.80 10.91 21.31
C GLU A 103 23.63 12.18 21.08
N THR A 104 24.44 12.19 20.04
CA THR A 104 25.30 13.30 19.64
C THR A 104 24.98 13.71 18.22
N THR A 105 24.87 15.01 17.99
CA THR A 105 24.82 15.61 16.66
C THR A 105 26.24 15.99 16.23
N THR A 106 26.77 15.28 15.22
CA THR A 106 28.04 15.45 14.45
C THR A 106 29.31 14.69 14.89
N PRO A 107 30.12 14.25 13.91
CA PRO A 107 31.58 14.23 14.02
C PRO A 107 32.20 15.39 13.21
N ILE A 108 32.93 16.27 13.90
CA ILE A 108 33.95 17.14 13.30
C ILE A 108 35.12 16.25 12.89
N VAL A 109 35.41 16.16 11.59
CA VAL A 109 36.65 15.56 11.09
C VAL A 109 37.78 16.56 11.37
N PRO A 110 38.93 16.19 11.97
CA PRO A 110 40.06 17.10 12.07
C PRO A 110 40.55 17.42 10.65
N LEU A 111 40.46 18.68 10.26
CA LEU A 111 41.01 19.20 9.00
C LEU A 111 42.52 18.97 9.00
N LYS A 112 42.97 18.12 8.08
CA LYS A 112 44.38 18.07 7.69
C LYS A 112 44.70 19.42 7.07
N ASN A 113 45.64 20.16 7.67
CA ASN A 113 46.07 21.49 7.22
C ASN A 113 46.40 21.50 5.72
N ILE A 114 45.55 22.14 4.91
CA ILE A 114 45.89 22.53 3.54
C ILE A 114 46.20 24.01 3.57
N THR A 115 47.47 24.34 3.82
CA THR A 115 48.02 25.66 3.51
C THR A 115 48.12 25.79 1.99
N GLY A 116 47.34 26.69 1.41
CA GLY A 116 47.43 27.06 0.00
C GLY A 116 46.07 27.26 -0.65
N PHE A 117 45.40 28.38 -0.34
CA PHE A 117 44.15 28.75 -1.01
C PHE A 117 44.48 29.22 -2.43
N ASN A 118 44.40 28.29 -3.39
CA ASN A 118 44.65 28.56 -4.79
C ASN A 118 43.42 29.28 -5.37
N SER A 119 43.58 30.49 -5.91
CA SER A 119 42.48 31.37 -6.38
C SER A 119 41.53 30.69 -7.38
N ARG A 120 41.99 29.64 -8.07
CA ARG A 120 41.19 28.79 -8.95
C ARG A 120 40.05 28.03 -8.25
N ILE A 121 40.21 27.68 -6.97
CA ILE A 121 39.19 27.00 -6.18
C ILE A 121 38.06 27.97 -5.81
N ALA A 122 38.39 29.24 -5.53
CA ALA A 122 37.38 30.28 -5.30
C ALA A 122 36.51 30.50 -6.55
N TYR A 123 37.11 30.55 -7.74
CA TYR A 123 36.38 30.65 -9.00
C TYR A 123 35.56 29.39 -9.32
N ALA A 124 36.05 28.20 -8.97
CA ALA A 124 35.30 26.95 -9.14
C ALA A 124 34.09 26.89 -8.20
N ILE A 125 34.21 27.35 -6.95
CA ILE A 125 33.10 27.44 -6.00
C ILE A 125 32.09 28.49 -6.47
N LEU A 126 32.55 29.65 -6.97
CA LEU A 126 31.66 30.68 -7.51
C LEU A 126 30.90 30.14 -8.74
N ALA A 127 31.58 29.48 -9.67
CA ALA A 127 30.97 28.85 -10.82
C ALA A 127 29.99 27.74 -10.43
N LEU A 128 30.31 26.90 -9.45
CA LEU A 128 29.40 25.88 -8.92
C LEU A 128 28.19 26.50 -8.21
N SER A 129 28.37 27.59 -7.48
CA SER A 129 27.27 28.31 -6.82
C SER A 129 26.34 28.98 -7.81
N ILE A 130 26.87 29.53 -8.91
CA ILE A 130 26.09 30.08 -10.03
C ILE A 130 25.39 28.95 -10.78
N CYS A 131 26.07 27.83 -11.03
CA CYS A 131 25.46 26.64 -11.64
C CYS A 131 24.38 26.03 -10.75
N SER A 132 24.54 26.03 -9.42
CA SER A 132 23.50 25.56 -8.49
C SER A 132 22.35 26.54 -8.37
N LEU A 133 22.59 27.84 -8.49
CA LEU A 133 21.53 28.86 -8.51
C LEU A 133 20.74 28.81 -9.83
N LEU A 134 21.43 28.61 -10.95
CA LEU A 134 20.82 28.37 -12.26
C LEU A 134 20.10 27.03 -12.29
N ALA A 135 20.67 25.98 -11.70
CA ALA A 135 19.98 24.70 -11.52
C ALA A 135 18.75 24.86 -10.62
N TRP A 136 18.82 25.62 -9.53
CA TRP A 136 17.67 25.89 -8.66
C TRP A 136 16.58 26.72 -9.37
N LEU A 137 16.96 27.66 -10.24
CA LEU A 137 16.03 28.40 -11.09
C LEU A 137 15.39 27.53 -12.19
N VAL A 138 16.13 26.55 -12.71
CA VAL A 138 15.66 25.58 -13.73
C VAL A 138 14.87 24.41 -13.10
N PHE A 139 15.18 24.03 -11.85
CA PHE A 139 14.58 22.94 -11.08
C PHE A 139 13.67 23.44 -9.95
N LYS A 140 13.11 24.65 -10.07
CA LYS A 140 12.04 25.10 -9.18
C LYS A 140 10.85 24.15 -9.40
N GLN A 141 10.79 23.12 -8.55
CA GLN A 141 9.81 22.04 -8.59
C GLN A 141 8.41 22.63 -8.44
N ASP A 142 7.68 22.62 -9.53
CA ASP A 142 6.24 22.59 -9.51
C ASP A 142 5.76 21.28 -8.85
N LYS A 143 4.57 21.34 -8.25
CA LYS A 143 3.95 20.29 -7.43
C LYS A 143 3.95 18.91 -8.14
N PRO A 144 4.44 17.83 -7.49
CA PRO A 144 4.56 16.53 -8.14
C PRO A 144 3.26 15.72 -7.97
N ASP A 145 2.40 15.78 -8.98
CA ASP A 145 1.65 14.64 -9.57
C ASP A 145 0.87 15.14 -10.80
N ILE A 146 0.42 16.39 -10.75
CA ILE A 146 -0.27 17.08 -11.86
C ILE A 146 0.70 17.36 -13.03
N GLN A 147 1.97 17.64 -12.74
CA GLN A 147 2.96 17.97 -13.77
C GLN A 147 3.34 16.83 -14.70
N GLN A 148 3.33 15.57 -14.29
CA GLN A 148 3.72 14.47 -15.19
C GLN A 148 2.59 14.11 -16.16
N ALA A 149 1.34 14.04 -15.67
CA ALA A 149 0.16 13.97 -16.51
C ALA A 149 0.09 15.19 -17.45
N ASN A 150 0.34 16.40 -16.91
CA ASN A 150 0.42 17.62 -17.71
C ASN A 150 1.61 17.64 -18.66
N LYS A 151 2.76 17.01 -18.39
CA LYS A 151 3.96 17.00 -19.24
C LYS A 151 3.82 16.02 -20.42
N HIS A 152 3.17 14.87 -20.20
CA HIS A 152 2.72 14.01 -21.31
C HIS A 152 1.64 14.68 -22.15
N TYR A 153 0.75 15.46 -21.53
CA TYR A 153 -0.32 16.22 -22.19
C TYR A 153 0.17 17.46 -22.96
N SER A 154 1.06 18.27 -22.38
CA SER A 154 1.50 19.58 -22.90
C SER A 154 2.60 19.49 -23.96
N ALA A 155 3.20 18.32 -24.16
CA ALA A 155 4.23 18.15 -25.17
C ALA A 155 3.70 18.25 -26.61
N HIS A 156 2.38 18.09 -26.87
CA HIS A 156 1.89 17.83 -28.24
C HIS A 156 0.70 18.65 -28.76
N HIS A 157 0.11 19.64 -28.06
CA HIS A 157 -0.97 20.45 -28.65
C HIS A 157 -1.01 21.91 -28.20
N GLN A 158 -1.46 22.78 -29.11
CA GLN A 158 -2.05 24.09 -28.77
C GLN A 158 -3.42 23.84 -28.13
N THR A 159 -3.44 23.32 -26.91
CA THR A 159 -4.69 23.15 -26.16
C THR A 159 -5.19 24.51 -25.70
N PRO A 160 -6.47 24.86 -25.93
CA PRO A 160 -7.06 26.06 -25.36
C PRO A 160 -6.81 26.09 -23.85
N GLU A 161 -6.36 27.23 -23.32
CA GLU A 161 -5.99 27.44 -21.91
C GLU A 161 -7.06 26.89 -20.95
N GLN A 162 -8.33 27.15 -21.29
CA GLN A 162 -9.50 26.65 -20.56
C GLN A 162 -9.55 25.12 -20.39
N ILE A 163 -9.05 24.33 -21.35
CA ILE A 163 -8.99 22.88 -21.25
C ILE A 163 -7.85 22.46 -20.31
N ALA A 164 -6.70 23.10 -20.41
CA ALA A 164 -5.56 22.80 -19.53
C ALA A 164 -5.90 23.14 -18.07
N ASP A 165 -6.58 24.27 -17.84
CA ASP A 165 -7.06 24.68 -16.52
C ASP A 165 -8.06 23.68 -15.96
N ALA A 166 -9.11 23.32 -16.73
CA ALA A 166 -10.11 22.36 -16.29
C ALA A 166 -9.51 20.98 -15.99
N VAL A 167 -8.59 20.49 -16.83
CA VAL A 167 -7.88 19.23 -16.59
C VAL A 167 -7.06 19.30 -15.31
N SER A 168 -6.27 20.36 -15.12
CA SER A 168 -5.45 20.54 -13.93
C SER A 168 -6.26 20.70 -12.65
N GLN A 169 -7.45 21.29 -12.75
CA GLN A 169 -8.33 21.56 -11.61
C GLN A 169 -9.10 20.32 -11.16
N TYR A 170 -9.54 19.48 -12.10
CA TYR A 170 -10.46 18.38 -11.82
C TYR A 170 -9.82 16.99 -11.79
N LEU A 171 -8.53 16.90 -12.07
CA LEU A 171 -7.78 15.66 -11.88
C LEU A 171 -7.74 15.30 -10.38
N ASP A 172 -8.00 14.04 -10.05
CA ASP A 172 -7.91 13.46 -8.71
C ASP A 172 -8.77 14.12 -7.61
N VAL A 173 -9.76 14.94 -8.00
CA VAL A 173 -10.73 15.53 -7.06
C VAL A 173 -11.58 14.44 -6.42
N THR A 174 -11.77 14.53 -5.11
CA THR A 174 -12.58 13.57 -4.33
C THR A 174 -13.71 14.22 -3.53
N ASP A 175 -13.79 15.56 -3.51
CA ASP A 175 -14.89 16.29 -2.89
C ASP A 175 -16.17 16.18 -3.73
N GLN A 176 -17.31 15.91 -3.08
CA GLN A 176 -18.57 15.64 -3.78
C GLN A 176 -19.06 16.86 -4.59
N SER A 177 -19.01 18.06 -3.99
CA SER A 177 -19.50 19.27 -4.64
C SER A 177 -18.62 19.63 -5.83
N GLN A 178 -17.31 19.54 -5.66
CA GLN A 178 -16.36 19.77 -6.75
C GLN A 178 -16.49 18.74 -7.87
N LEU A 179 -16.78 17.46 -7.57
CA LEU A 179 -17.02 16.45 -8.60
C LEU A 179 -18.28 16.70 -9.42
N VAL A 180 -19.35 17.19 -8.80
CA VAL A 180 -20.58 17.58 -9.53
C VAL A 180 -20.26 18.75 -10.46
N ASN A 181 -19.64 19.81 -9.94
CA ASN A 181 -19.23 20.98 -10.73
C ASN A 181 -18.28 20.59 -11.87
N ALA A 182 -17.30 19.73 -11.58
CA ALA A 182 -16.35 19.18 -12.55
C ALA A 182 -17.10 18.49 -13.70
N SER A 183 -18.05 17.61 -13.37
CA SER A 183 -18.80 16.88 -14.39
C SER A 183 -19.62 17.82 -15.28
N ASP A 184 -20.24 18.86 -14.72
CA ASP A 184 -21.01 19.83 -15.50
C ASP A 184 -20.12 20.67 -16.43
N GLU A 185 -19.00 21.16 -15.91
CA GLU A 185 -18.06 21.98 -16.69
C GLU A 185 -17.37 21.17 -17.79
N LEU A 186 -16.87 19.98 -17.45
CA LEU A 186 -16.24 19.08 -18.42
C LEU A 186 -17.23 18.66 -19.52
N ASN A 187 -18.51 18.45 -19.21
CA ASN A 187 -19.54 18.18 -20.22
C ASN A 187 -19.76 19.38 -21.16
N LYS A 188 -19.78 20.61 -20.63
CA LYS A 188 -19.88 21.84 -21.46
C LYS A 188 -18.67 21.99 -22.38
N LEU A 189 -17.46 21.81 -21.85
CA LEU A 189 -16.23 21.85 -22.63
C LEU A 189 -16.19 20.73 -23.68
N LEU A 190 -16.63 19.52 -23.33
CA LEU A 190 -16.69 18.41 -24.27
C LEU A 190 -17.73 18.64 -25.38
N ALA A 191 -18.80 19.40 -25.13
CA ALA A 191 -19.72 19.80 -26.20
C ALA A 191 -19.06 20.72 -27.24
N LEU A 192 -18.11 21.56 -26.81
CA LEU A 192 -17.32 22.44 -27.69
C LEU A 192 -16.16 21.70 -28.35
N TYR A 193 -15.56 20.74 -27.65
CA TYR A 193 -14.37 19.99 -28.07
C TYR A 193 -14.61 18.47 -27.97
N PRO A 194 -15.53 17.90 -28.77
CA PRO A 194 -16.06 16.54 -28.57
C PRO A 194 -15.07 15.40 -28.77
N THR A 195 -13.91 15.68 -29.36
CA THR A 195 -12.84 14.72 -29.64
C THR A 195 -11.61 14.94 -28.76
N ASN A 196 -11.65 15.89 -27.82
CA ASN A 196 -10.52 16.16 -26.95
C ASN A 196 -10.30 15.01 -25.95
N ILE A 197 -9.15 14.35 -26.06
CA ILE A 197 -8.83 13.15 -25.29
C ILE A 197 -8.78 13.42 -23.79
N ALA A 198 -8.21 14.55 -23.37
CA ALA A 198 -8.07 14.88 -21.96
C ALA A 198 -9.43 15.11 -21.30
N LEU A 199 -10.34 15.84 -21.97
CA LEU A 199 -11.71 16.02 -21.47
C LEU A 199 -12.46 14.69 -21.35
N LEU A 200 -12.32 13.81 -22.36
CA LEU A 200 -12.92 12.46 -22.31
C LEU A 200 -12.38 11.65 -21.13
N CYS A 201 -11.06 11.69 -20.89
CA CYS A 201 -10.42 10.91 -19.84
C CYS A 201 -10.71 11.46 -18.43
N VAL A 202 -10.61 12.78 -18.22
CA VAL A 202 -10.90 13.42 -16.92
C VAL A 202 -12.38 13.29 -16.56
N LEU A 203 -13.30 13.43 -17.52
CA LEU A 203 -14.73 13.21 -17.27
C LEU A 203 -15.01 11.74 -16.93
N SER A 204 -14.35 10.80 -17.62
CA SER A 204 -14.44 9.38 -17.27
C SER A 204 -13.95 9.12 -15.83
N GLN A 205 -12.81 9.68 -15.45
CA GLN A 205 -12.26 9.57 -14.09
C GLN A 205 -13.18 10.21 -13.03
N THR A 206 -13.81 11.33 -13.37
CA THR A 206 -14.81 12.01 -12.52
C THR A 206 -15.98 11.06 -12.25
N TYR A 207 -16.53 10.42 -13.28
CA TYR A 207 -17.62 9.45 -13.13
C TYR A 207 -17.20 8.18 -12.37
N GLN A 208 -15.96 7.70 -12.55
CA GLN A 208 -15.40 6.61 -11.77
C GLN A 208 -15.35 6.96 -10.27
N THR A 209 -14.90 8.16 -9.93
CA THR A 209 -14.82 8.64 -8.54
C THR A 209 -16.20 8.83 -7.93
N GLN A 210 -17.15 9.41 -8.68
CA GLN A 210 -18.55 9.53 -8.26
C GLN A 210 -19.17 8.14 -7.98
N TYR A 211 -18.92 7.17 -8.85
CA TYR A 211 -19.37 5.79 -8.65
C TYR A 211 -18.75 5.16 -7.40
N GLN A 212 -17.44 5.34 -7.20
CA GLN A 212 -16.70 4.69 -6.12
C GLN A 212 -16.97 5.28 -4.72
N LEU A 213 -16.95 6.60 -4.58
CA LEU A 213 -17.03 7.26 -3.27
C LEU A 213 -18.44 7.71 -2.90
N PHE A 214 -19.33 7.89 -3.88
CA PHE A 214 -20.65 8.50 -3.67
C PHE A 214 -21.81 7.64 -4.17
N ASN A 215 -21.56 6.34 -4.41
CA ASN A 215 -22.55 5.36 -4.91
C ASN A 215 -23.41 5.90 -6.06
N ALA A 216 -22.77 6.59 -7.01
CA ALA A 216 -23.48 7.02 -8.20
C ALA A 216 -24.01 5.79 -8.96
N ASP A 217 -25.06 5.99 -9.77
CA ASP A 217 -25.67 4.91 -10.55
C ASP A 217 -24.62 4.18 -11.41
N ARG A 218 -24.79 2.86 -11.59
CA ARG A 218 -24.01 2.05 -12.54
C ARG A 218 -23.97 2.69 -13.93
N PHE A 219 -24.99 3.44 -14.31
CA PHE A 219 -25.00 4.26 -15.52
C PHE A 219 -23.78 5.21 -15.62
N LYS A 220 -23.34 5.83 -14.51
CA LYS A 220 -22.13 6.67 -14.50
C LYS A 220 -20.87 5.87 -14.81
N LEU A 221 -20.75 4.65 -14.27
CA LEU A 221 -19.63 3.76 -14.60
C LEU A 221 -19.66 3.36 -16.08
N GLU A 222 -20.85 3.08 -16.64
CA GLU A 222 -20.99 2.79 -18.07
C GLU A 222 -20.63 3.99 -18.94
N GLN A 223 -21.04 5.20 -18.54
CA GLN A 223 -20.60 6.44 -19.20
C GLN A 223 -19.08 6.57 -19.14
N ALA A 224 -18.44 6.29 -18.00
CA ALA A 224 -16.99 6.34 -17.86
C ALA A 224 -16.28 5.38 -18.84
N VAL A 225 -16.77 4.13 -18.95
CA VAL A 225 -16.24 3.14 -19.91
C VAL A 225 -16.40 3.63 -21.36
N ASN A 226 -17.57 4.18 -21.71
CA ASN A 226 -17.84 4.67 -23.06
C ASN A 226 -16.98 5.87 -23.44
N LEU A 227 -16.75 6.81 -22.51
CA LEU A 227 -15.84 7.94 -22.70
C LEU A 227 -14.40 7.48 -22.92
N ALA A 228 -13.92 6.50 -22.14
CA ALA A 228 -12.58 5.95 -22.30
C ALA A 228 -12.41 5.20 -23.64
N LYS A 229 -13.42 4.41 -24.05
CA LYS A 229 -13.44 3.79 -25.39
C LYS A 229 -13.44 4.83 -26.51
N LYS A 230 -14.18 5.93 -26.34
CA LYS A 230 -14.17 7.04 -27.30
C LYS A 230 -12.78 7.67 -27.38
N ALA A 231 -12.12 7.94 -26.26
CA ALA A 231 -10.75 8.46 -26.24
C ALA A 231 -9.77 7.58 -27.05
N ILE A 232 -9.83 6.26 -26.87
CA ILE A 232 -9.03 5.32 -27.66
C ILE A 232 -9.37 5.38 -29.15
N LYS A 233 -10.66 5.47 -29.50
CA LYS A 233 -11.10 5.56 -30.90
C LYS A 233 -10.59 6.85 -31.58
N GLU A 234 -10.66 7.97 -30.88
CA GLU A 234 -10.22 9.27 -31.41
C GLU A 234 -8.70 9.33 -31.60
N LYS A 235 -7.93 8.76 -30.67
CA LYS A 235 -6.46 8.70 -30.79
C LYS A 235 -5.88 7.36 -30.27
N PRO A 236 -5.80 6.32 -31.12
CA PRO A 236 -5.34 4.99 -30.71
C PRO A 236 -3.86 4.89 -30.29
N ALA A 237 -3.06 5.91 -30.57
CA ALA A 237 -1.65 5.99 -30.17
C ALA A 237 -1.44 6.78 -28.86
N GLU A 238 -2.52 7.16 -28.17
CA GLU A 238 -2.46 7.91 -26.91
C GLU A 238 -2.65 6.97 -25.71
N ALA A 239 -1.72 7.01 -24.75
CA ALA A 239 -1.73 6.10 -23.60
C ALA A 239 -2.94 6.34 -22.66
N TRP A 240 -3.35 7.60 -22.47
CA TRP A 240 -4.35 7.97 -21.45
C TRP A 240 -5.72 7.33 -21.65
N GLY A 241 -6.17 7.14 -22.90
CA GLY A 241 -7.42 6.43 -23.18
C GLY A 241 -7.40 4.99 -22.66
N TYR A 242 -6.29 4.28 -22.87
CA TYR A 242 -6.10 2.90 -22.40
C TYR A 242 -5.99 2.83 -20.87
N LEU A 243 -5.23 3.73 -20.24
CA LEU A 243 -5.16 3.82 -18.78
C LEU A 243 -6.56 4.02 -18.17
N THR A 244 -7.31 4.97 -18.72
CA THR A 244 -8.64 5.33 -18.21
C THR A 244 -9.61 4.17 -18.37
N LEU A 245 -9.54 3.45 -19.50
CA LEU A 245 -10.35 2.27 -19.73
C LEU A 245 -10.00 1.14 -18.75
N ALA A 246 -8.70 0.91 -18.49
CA ALA A 246 -8.26 -0.08 -17.52
C ALA A 246 -8.82 0.21 -16.11
N ASN A 247 -8.79 1.48 -15.67
CA ASN A 247 -9.36 1.87 -14.37
C ASN A 247 -10.89 1.68 -14.30
N ALA A 248 -11.61 2.05 -15.35
CA ALA A 248 -13.06 1.84 -15.42
C ALA A 248 -13.42 0.34 -15.43
N GLN A 249 -12.62 -0.48 -16.13
CA GLN A 249 -12.78 -1.93 -16.16
C GLN A 249 -12.48 -2.59 -14.80
N ILE A 250 -11.48 -2.10 -14.06
CA ILE A 250 -11.21 -2.52 -12.68
C ILE A 250 -12.46 -2.32 -11.82
N LEU A 251 -13.07 -1.13 -11.87
CA LEU A 251 -14.29 -0.82 -11.12
C LEU A 251 -15.51 -1.62 -11.60
N SER A 252 -15.51 -2.03 -12.87
CA SER A 252 -16.54 -2.90 -13.45
C SER A 252 -16.35 -4.40 -13.17
N GLY A 253 -15.34 -4.78 -12.37
CA GLY A 253 -15.04 -6.19 -12.08
C GLY A 253 -14.27 -6.95 -13.18
N GLN A 254 -13.90 -6.27 -14.27
CA GLN A 254 -13.23 -6.85 -15.45
C GLN A 254 -11.70 -6.75 -15.33
N ALA A 255 -11.16 -7.27 -14.23
CA ALA A 255 -9.75 -7.08 -13.89
C ALA A 255 -8.78 -7.72 -14.90
N LYS A 256 -9.15 -8.82 -15.57
CA LYS A 256 -8.26 -9.46 -16.57
C LYS A 256 -8.12 -8.59 -17.81
N VAL A 257 -9.22 -8.08 -18.34
CA VAL A 257 -9.20 -7.17 -19.51
C VAL A 257 -8.50 -5.84 -19.17
N ALA A 258 -8.63 -5.38 -17.93
CA ALA A 258 -7.91 -4.20 -17.47
C ALA A 258 -6.38 -4.34 -17.53
N VAL A 259 -5.84 -5.55 -17.32
CA VAL A 259 -4.40 -5.82 -17.46
C VAL A 259 -3.93 -5.52 -18.89
N ASP A 260 -4.69 -5.95 -19.89
CA ASP A 260 -4.32 -5.76 -21.30
C ASP A 260 -4.32 -4.28 -21.70
N ASN A 261 -5.33 -3.52 -21.25
CA ASN A 261 -5.37 -2.07 -21.49
C ASN A 261 -4.28 -1.32 -20.72
N ALA A 262 -4.00 -1.71 -19.48
CA ALA A 262 -2.88 -1.12 -18.73
C ALA A 262 -1.53 -1.42 -19.40
N GLN A 263 -1.34 -2.65 -19.90
CA GLN A 263 -0.17 -3.03 -20.69
C GLN A 263 -0.04 -2.19 -21.97
N ARG A 264 -1.16 -1.94 -22.66
CA ARG A 264 -1.15 -1.08 -23.84
C ARG A 264 -0.79 0.37 -23.52
N SER A 265 -1.25 0.90 -22.39
CA SER A 265 -0.83 2.21 -21.90
C SER A 265 0.67 2.26 -21.64
N ILE A 266 1.23 1.22 -21.03
CA ILE A 266 2.67 1.08 -20.76
C ILE A 266 3.50 1.05 -22.06
N GLU A 267 3.05 0.31 -23.07
CA GLU A 267 3.73 0.24 -24.37
C GLU A 267 3.79 1.58 -25.08
N LEU A 268 2.73 2.39 -24.95
CA LEU A 268 2.63 3.71 -25.57
C LEU A 268 3.37 4.80 -24.79
N ALA A 269 3.46 4.67 -23.46
CA ALA A 269 4.14 5.62 -22.57
C ALA A 269 4.88 4.88 -21.44
N PRO A 270 6.08 4.32 -21.69
CA PRO A 270 6.80 3.47 -20.73
C PRO A 270 7.40 4.24 -19.54
N ASP A 271 7.49 5.56 -19.62
CA ASP A 271 7.90 6.46 -18.55
C ASP A 271 6.72 6.97 -17.71
N TRP A 272 5.48 6.67 -18.12
CA TRP A 272 4.28 7.06 -17.40
C TRP A 272 3.86 6.00 -16.38
N VAL A 273 4.16 6.30 -15.10
CA VAL A 273 4.01 5.37 -13.97
C VAL A 273 2.56 4.88 -13.78
N ASN A 274 1.56 5.69 -14.12
CA ASN A 274 0.16 5.36 -13.88
C ASN A 274 -0.27 4.08 -14.63
N GLY A 275 0.30 3.78 -15.80
CA GLY A 275 0.06 2.51 -16.51
C GLY A 275 0.44 1.29 -15.67
N TYR A 276 1.61 1.34 -15.03
CA TYR A 276 2.12 0.32 -14.12
C TYR A 276 1.29 0.21 -12.84
N VAL A 277 0.84 1.35 -12.30
CA VAL A 277 -0.06 1.38 -11.14
C VAL A 277 -1.38 0.69 -11.45
N SER A 278 -2.02 0.99 -12.58
CA SER A 278 -3.26 0.33 -12.99
C SER A 278 -3.07 -1.16 -13.28
N GLN A 279 -1.95 -1.55 -13.88
CA GLN A 279 -1.59 -2.95 -14.08
C GLN A 279 -1.42 -3.67 -12.73
N ALA A 280 -0.70 -3.08 -11.78
CA ALA A 280 -0.53 -3.65 -10.44
C ALA A 280 -1.85 -3.79 -9.69
N ARG A 281 -2.72 -2.78 -9.78
CA ARG A 281 -4.06 -2.80 -9.20
C ARG A 281 -4.89 -3.96 -9.76
N ALA A 282 -4.90 -4.13 -11.08
CA ALA A 282 -5.61 -5.22 -11.73
C ALA A 282 -5.06 -6.59 -11.30
N TYR A 283 -3.74 -6.79 -11.31
CA TYR A 283 -3.12 -8.02 -10.83
C TYR A 283 -3.39 -8.30 -9.35
N ARG A 284 -3.40 -7.27 -8.50
CA ARG A 284 -3.72 -7.41 -7.08
C ARG A 284 -5.16 -7.89 -6.89
N LEU A 285 -6.11 -7.32 -7.63
CA LEU A 285 -7.51 -7.75 -7.58
C LEU A 285 -7.70 -9.18 -8.10
N LEU A 286 -6.93 -9.59 -9.10
CA LEU A 286 -6.86 -10.98 -9.58
C LEU A 286 -6.15 -11.95 -8.61
N GLY A 287 -5.65 -11.49 -7.45
CA GLY A 287 -4.87 -12.31 -6.52
C GLY A 287 -3.45 -12.64 -6.98
N GLN A 288 -3.03 -12.11 -8.13
CA GLN A 288 -1.70 -12.28 -8.73
C GLN A 288 -0.69 -11.30 -8.11
N THR A 289 -0.56 -11.33 -6.78
CA THR A 289 0.19 -10.33 -6.00
C THR A 289 1.68 -10.26 -6.35
N GLU A 290 2.27 -11.33 -6.89
CA GLU A 290 3.65 -11.33 -7.38
C GLU A 290 3.81 -10.50 -8.66
N LYS A 291 2.90 -10.65 -9.62
CA LYS A 291 2.89 -9.82 -10.84
C LYS A 291 2.56 -8.37 -10.51
N ALA A 292 1.66 -8.15 -9.55
CA ALA A 292 1.37 -6.82 -9.05
C ALA A 292 2.64 -6.14 -8.51
N TRP A 293 3.41 -6.84 -7.67
CA TRP A 293 4.69 -6.35 -7.17
C TRP A 293 5.70 -6.06 -8.28
N GLN A 294 5.86 -6.98 -9.24
CA GLN A 294 6.78 -6.81 -10.37
C GLN A 294 6.46 -5.56 -11.20
N SER A 295 5.17 -5.29 -11.43
CA SER A 295 4.70 -4.15 -12.23
C SER A 295 5.16 -2.80 -11.66
N ILE A 296 5.18 -2.66 -10.33
CA ILE A 296 5.53 -1.39 -9.65
C ILE A 296 6.95 -1.32 -9.11
N SER A 297 7.65 -2.45 -8.96
CA SER A 297 8.94 -2.51 -8.27
C SER A 297 10.00 -1.65 -8.94
N TYR A 298 10.13 -1.76 -10.26
CA TYR A 298 11.20 -1.07 -10.98
C TYR A 298 10.87 0.41 -11.24
N VAL A 299 9.58 0.75 -11.41
CA VAL A 299 9.16 2.14 -11.60
C VAL A 299 9.24 2.94 -10.31
N TYR A 300 9.16 2.27 -9.15
CA TYR A 300 9.39 2.92 -7.85
C TYR A 300 10.80 3.49 -7.75
N ASP A 301 11.81 2.77 -8.23
CA ASP A 301 13.19 3.26 -8.21
C ASP A 301 13.38 4.49 -9.12
N MET A 302 12.54 4.65 -10.16
CA MET A 302 12.60 5.78 -11.09
C MET A 302 11.83 7.00 -10.59
N GLN A 303 10.67 6.80 -9.95
CA GLN A 303 9.77 7.87 -9.51
C GLN A 303 9.25 7.59 -8.10
N PRO A 304 10.15 7.57 -7.09
CA PRO A 304 9.80 7.16 -5.73
C PRO A 304 8.77 8.09 -5.08
N ASP A 305 8.66 9.34 -5.55
CA ASP A 305 7.76 10.36 -5.02
C ASP A 305 6.36 10.40 -5.64
N ASN A 306 6.10 9.59 -6.68
CA ASN A 306 4.77 9.54 -7.29
C ASN A 306 3.71 9.04 -6.29
N PHE A 307 2.65 9.81 -6.08
CA PHE A 307 1.65 9.53 -5.04
C PHE A 307 0.83 8.28 -5.36
N SER A 308 0.33 8.17 -6.60
CA SER A 308 -0.43 6.99 -7.05
C SER A 308 0.39 5.70 -6.89
N LEU A 309 1.69 5.77 -7.14
CA LEU A 309 2.63 4.66 -6.96
C LEU A 309 2.84 4.29 -5.50
N LYS A 310 3.10 5.26 -4.61
CA LYS A 310 3.24 5.01 -3.16
C LYS A 310 1.99 4.35 -2.59
N LEU A 311 0.80 4.83 -2.98
CA LEU A 311 -0.48 4.29 -2.55
C LEU A 311 -0.69 2.85 -3.03
N GLU A 312 -0.51 2.56 -4.33
CA GLU A 312 -0.70 1.19 -4.83
C GLU A 312 0.39 0.25 -4.30
N ARG A 313 1.61 0.74 -4.10
CA ARG A 313 2.67 -0.02 -3.43
C ARG A 313 2.27 -0.45 -2.02
N ALA A 314 1.68 0.44 -1.22
CA ALA A 314 1.19 0.08 0.10
C ALA A 314 0.13 -1.04 0.03
N ARG A 315 -0.84 -0.94 -0.89
CA ARG A 315 -1.88 -1.96 -1.08
C ARG A 315 -1.33 -3.30 -1.53
N VAL A 316 -0.35 -3.30 -2.45
CA VAL A 316 0.34 -4.53 -2.89
C VAL A 316 1.12 -5.15 -1.73
N LEU A 317 1.82 -4.35 -0.93
CA LEU A 317 2.56 -4.83 0.24
C LEU A 317 1.63 -5.40 1.32
N THR A 318 0.47 -4.79 1.55
CA THR A 318 -0.59 -5.35 2.41
C THR A 318 -1.03 -6.72 1.90
N ALA A 319 -1.33 -6.85 0.60
CA ALA A 319 -1.74 -8.13 -0.01
C ALA A 319 -0.63 -9.21 0.00
N LYS A 320 0.64 -8.81 0.18
CA LYS A 320 1.79 -9.72 0.35
C LYS A 320 2.12 -9.99 1.83
N ASN A 321 1.27 -9.57 2.77
CA ASN A 321 1.50 -9.63 4.21
C ASN A 321 2.81 -8.94 4.66
N MET A 322 3.24 -7.88 3.96
CA MET A 322 4.44 -7.10 4.25
C MET A 322 4.06 -5.79 4.98
N PHE A 323 3.40 -5.95 6.12
CA PHE A 323 2.68 -4.86 6.81
C PHE A 323 3.56 -3.67 7.22
N SER A 324 4.75 -3.90 7.76
CA SER A 324 5.65 -2.80 8.16
C SER A 324 6.07 -1.94 6.96
N TRP A 325 6.28 -2.56 5.80
CA TRP A 325 6.61 -1.85 4.55
C TRP A 325 5.40 -1.14 3.96
N ALA A 326 4.21 -1.74 4.06
CA ALA A 326 2.97 -1.08 3.66
C ALA A 326 2.72 0.19 4.50
N ALA A 327 2.90 0.09 5.82
CA ALA A 327 2.80 1.23 6.73
C ALA A 327 3.82 2.32 6.38
N GLN A 328 5.06 1.94 6.10
CA GLN A 328 6.11 2.87 5.69
C GLN A 328 5.75 3.60 4.38
N SER A 329 5.27 2.89 3.35
CA SER A 329 4.85 3.54 2.09
C SER A 329 3.72 4.56 2.30
N LEU A 330 2.81 4.33 3.25
CA LEU A 330 1.76 5.29 3.61
C LEU A 330 2.30 6.47 4.44
N GLN A 331 3.37 6.28 5.21
CA GLN A 331 4.03 7.34 6.00
C GLN A 331 4.90 8.27 5.14
N GLU A 332 5.26 7.87 3.93
CA GLU A 332 6.03 8.69 2.97
C GLU A 332 5.17 9.71 2.20
N LEU A 333 3.85 9.66 2.40
CA LEU A 333 2.91 10.64 1.87
C LEU A 333 2.92 11.88 2.77
N ASN A 334 2.81 13.07 2.16
CA ASN A 334 2.70 14.31 2.92
C ASN A 334 1.33 14.39 3.63
N ASP A 335 1.15 15.36 4.53
CA ASP A 335 -0.06 15.45 5.37
C ASP A 335 -1.35 15.60 4.54
N GLU A 336 -1.33 16.41 3.47
CA GLU A 336 -2.48 16.59 2.58
C GLU A 336 -2.85 15.29 1.84
N GLN A 337 -1.85 14.58 1.32
CA GLN A 337 -2.02 13.28 0.70
C GLN A 337 -2.50 12.23 1.70
N ALA A 338 -1.97 12.28 2.93
CA ALA A 338 -2.30 11.33 3.98
C ALA A 338 -3.79 11.37 4.34
N ASP A 339 -4.43 12.54 4.26
CA ASP A 339 -5.85 12.73 4.57
C ASP A 339 -6.80 12.37 3.43
N GLN A 340 -6.31 12.07 2.22
CA GLN A 340 -7.17 11.67 1.10
C GLN A 340 -7.91 10.35 1.37
N PRO A 341 -9.16 10.20 0.88
CA PRO A 341 -10.01 9.05 1.20
C PRO A 341 -9.39 7.70 0.79
N TYR A 342 -8.74 7.64 -0.38
CA TYR A 342 -8.13 6.40 -0.87
C TYR A 342 -6.93 5.94 -0.03
N VAL A 343 -6.22 6.89 0.59
CA VAL A 343 -5.10 6.63 1.50
C VAL A 343 -5.61 6.17 2.85
N GLN A 344 -6.62 6.85 3.40
CA GLN A 344 -7.28 6.45 4.64
C GLN A 344 -7.94 5.06 4.51
N LEU A 345 -8.55 4.74 3.36
CA LEU A 345 -9.02 3.40 3.03
C LEU A 345 -7.88 2.37 3.04
N ALA A 346 -6.73 2.67 2.42
CA ALA A 346 -5.59 1.77 2.42
C ALA A 346 -5.00 1.57 3.84
N ARG A 347 -5.00 2.61 4.68
CA ARG A 347 -4.63 2.51 6.10
C ARG A 347 -5.61 1.61 6.86
N ALA A 348 -6.92 1.78 6.68
CA ALA A 348 -7.93 0.94 7.29
C ALA A 348 -7.79 -0.53 6.86
N GLU A 349 -7.62 -0.81 5.56
CA GLU A 349 -7.36 -2.16 5.02
C GLU A 349 -6.11 -2.79 5.68
N LEU A 350 -5.03 -2.03 5.81
CA LEU A 350 -3.81 -2.48 6.48
C LEU A 350 -4.04 -2.80 7.96
N LEU A 351 -4.70 -1.91 8.69
CA LEU A 351 -4.96 -2.09 10.13
C LEU A 351 -5.87 -3.30 10.38
N VAL A 352 -6.91 -3.49 9.58
CA VAL A 352 -7.77 -4.68 9.59
C VAL A 352 -6.96 -5.94 9.32
N ALA A 353 -6.07 -5.92 8.31
CA ALA A 353 -5.20 -7.05 8.01
C ALA A 353 -4.23 -7.39 9.15
N THR A 354 -3.80 -6.39 9.91
CA THR A 354 -2.98 -6.57 11.13
C THR A 354 -3.79 -6.84 12.40
N LYS A 355 -5.12 -6.91 12.31
CA LYS A 355 -6.06 -7.08 13.43
C LYS A 355 -6.06 -5.92 14.44
N ASP A 356 -5.56 -4.75 14.03
CA ASP A 356 -5.58 -3.53 14.85
C ASP A 356 -6.94 -2.80 14.69
N TYR A 357 -7.97 -3.44 15.23
CA TYR A 357 -9.35 -2.95 15.11
C TYR A 357 -9.59 -1.65 15.90
N ALA A 358 -8.84 -1.43 16.98
CA ALA A 358 -8.94 -0.24 17.80
C ALA A 358 -8.54 1.01 17.02
N ASN A 359 -7.43 0.96 16.28
CA ASN A 359 -6.99 2.08 15.44
C ASN A 359 -7.74 2.13 14.09
N THR A 360 -8.31 1.01 13.64
CA THR A 360 -9.16 0.99 12.43
C THR A 360 -10.45 1.81 12.61
N ARG A 361 -11.11 1.65 13.77
CA ARG A 361 -12.44 2.23 14.03
C ARG A 361 -12.55 3.73 13.77
N PRO A 362 -11.71 4.61 14.37
CA PRO A 362 -11.83 6.05 14.15
C PRO A 362 -11.63 6.46 12.69
N ILE A 363 -10.78 5.74 11.94
CA ILE A 363 -10.57 5.98 10.51
C ILE A 363 -11.83 5.66 9.71
N LEU A 364 -12.44 4.49 9.95
CA LEU A 364 -13.67 4.09 9.28
C LEU A 364 -14.87 4.94 9.68
N ASP A 365 -14.94 5.41 10.92
CA ASP A 365 -16.00 6.34 11.38
C ASP A 365 -15.91 7.67 10.64
N LYS A 366 -14.71 8.25 10.53
CA LYS A 366 -14.47 9.47 9.75
C LYS A 366 -14.82 9.25 8.27
N LEU A 367 -14.31 8.18 7.66
CA LEU A 367 -14.61 7.85 6.27
C LEU A 367 -16.10 7.62 6.01
N ASN A 368 -16.82 7.01 6.94
CA ASN A 368 -18.25 6.77 6.80
C ASN A 368 -19.06 8.05 7.00
N ALA A 369 -18.59 8.99 7.81
CA ALA A 369 -19.20 10.31 7.94
C ALA A 369 -19.00 11.16 6.66
N ASP A 370 -17.78 11.16 6.12
CA ASP A 370 -17.41 11.96 4.95
C ASP A 370 -17.90 11.31 3.64
N TYR A 371 -17.95 9.98 3.59
CA TYR A 371 -18.31 9.18 2.41
C TYR A 371 -19.28 8.03 2.78
N PRO A 372 -20.51 8.33 3.24
CA PRO A 372 -21.48 7.34 3.74
C PRO A 372 -21.94 6.32 2.69
N HIS A 373 -21.58 6.54 1.43
CA HIS A 373 -21.98 5.72 0.29
C HIS A 373 -20.78 5.07 -0.41
N ALA A 374 -19.55 5.26 0.07
CA ALA A 374 -18.40 4.60 -0.49
C ALA A 374 -18.46 3.09 -0.24
N PHE A 375 -18.55 2.29 -1.30
CA PHE A 375 -18.81 0.86 -1.14
C PHE A 375 -17.66 0.11 -0.43
N GLN A 376 -16.40 0.53 -0.59
CA GLN A 376 -15.29 -0.05 0.20
C GLN A 376 -15.42 0.26 1.70
N VAL A 377 -15.86 1.48 2.05
CA VAL A 377 -16.05 1.89 3.45
C VAL A 377 -17.14 1.05 4.09
N SER A 378 -18.31 0.94 3.43
CA SER A 378 -19.42 0.11 3.91
C SER A 378 -19.03 -1.36 4.04
N PHE A 379 -18.26 -1.91 3.09
CA PHE A 379 -17.81 -3.30 3.16
C PHE A 379 -16.84 -3.56 4.31
N LEU A 380 -15.87 -2.66 4.53
CA LEU A 380 -14.95 -2.79 5.66
C LEU A 380 -15.67 -2.61 7.02
N ASN A 381 -16.62 -1.68 7.11
CA ASN A 381 -17.46 -1.53 8.29
C ASN A 381 -18.28 -2.80 8.57
N ALA A 382 -18.97 -3.33 7.55
CA ALA A 382 -19.76 -4.54 7.67
C ALA A 382 -18.93 -5.73 8.16
N LEU A 383 -17.78 -5.98 7.53
CA LEU A 383 -16.86 -7.04 7.94
C LEU A 383 -16.31 -6.83 9.35
N LEU A 384 -15.93 -5.62 9.72
CA LEU A 384 -15.39 -5.34 11.05
C LEU A 384 -16.43 -5.60 12.14
N PHE A 385 -17.67 -5.16 11.93
CA PHE A 385 -18.77 -5.44 12.83
C PHE A 385 -19.07 -6.94 12.93
N ASP A 386 -19.06 -7.66 11.80
CA ASP A 386 -19.25 -9.11 11.78
C ASP A 386 -18.13 -9.84 12.57
N ILE A 387 -16.87 -9.50 12.31
CA ILE A 387 -15.71 -10.06 13.06
C ILE A 387 -15.84 -9.81 14.57
N GLN A 388 -16.39 -8.66 14.98
CA GLN A 388 -16.61 -8.28 16.37
C GLN A 388 -17.89 -8.87 16.98
N GLY A 389 -18.68 -9.63 16.22
CA GLY A 389 -19.95 -10.21 16.67
C GLY A 389 -21.09 -9.20 16.80
N GLN A 390 -20.93 -8.00 16.24
CA GLN A 390 -21.92 -6.92 16.21
C GLN A 390 -22.89 -7.12 15.04
N GLN A 391 -23.70 -8.17 15.13
CA GLN A 391 -24.51 -8.70 14.02
C GLN A 391 -25.47 -7.65 13.43
N GLN A 392 -26.17 -6.87 14.26
CA GLN A 392 -27.14 -5.88 13.77
C GLN A 392 -26.47 -4.79 12.93
N GLN A 393 -25.33 -4.26 13.37
CA GLN A 393 -24.57 -3.27 12.59
C GLN A 393 -24.00 -3.89 11.31
N ALA A 394 -23.49 -5.11 11.38
CA ALA A 394 -22.99 -5.83 10.19
C ALA A 394 -24.08 -5.97 9.13
N ILE A 395 -25.28 -6.44 9.51
CA ILE A 395 -26.44 -6.57 8.62
C ILE A 395 -26.80 -5.24 7.98
N SER A 396 -26.85 -4.15 8.76
CA SER A 396 -27.17 -2.82 8.23
C SER A 396 -26.20 -2.40 7.11
N HIS A 397 -24.89 -2.50 7.36
CA HIS A 397 -23.89 -2.10 6.37
C HIS A 397 -23.83 -3.03 5.15
N PHE A 398 -24.03 -4.34 5.33
CA PHE A 398 -24.17 -5.24 4.17
C PHE A 398 -25.42 -4.92 3.36
N ALA A 399 -26.56 -4.62 4.00
CA ALA A 399 -27.80 -4.26 3.31
C ALA A 399 -27.61 -3.01 2.44
N ASP A 400 -26.87 -2.00 2.92
CA ASP A 400 -26.54 -0.82 2.15
C ASP A 400 -25.81 -1.14 0.83
N LEU A 401 -24.88 -2.10 0.85
CA LEU A 401 -24.16 -2.57 -0.33
C LEU A 401 -25.04 -3.31 -1.34
N THR A 402 -26.24 -3.74 -0.95
CA THR A 402 -27.17 -4.43 -1.87
C THR A 402 -28.10 -3.48 -2.61
N LYS A 403 -28.15 -2.20 -2.20
CA LYS A 403 -29.06 -1.19 -2.79
C LYS A 403 -28.74 -0.86 -4.25
N ALA A 404 -27.48 -0.99 -4.66
CA ALA A 404 -27.04 -0.75 -6.03
C ALA A 404 -25.95 -1.75 -6.45
N PRO A 405 -25.89 -2.18 -7.72
CA PRO A 405 -24.83 -3.06 -8.19
C PRO A 405 -23.44 -2.43 -8.04
N ASN A 406 -22.59 -3.08 -7.24
CA ASN A 406 -21.19 -2.70 -7.01
C ASN A 406 -20.31 -3.94 -6.80
N PRO A 407 -18.98 -3.81 -6.79
CA PRO A 407 -18.08 -4.96 -6.68
C PRO A 407 -18.24 -5.82 -5.42
N TYR A 408 -18.87 -5.32 -4.35
CA TYR A 408 -19.11 -6.05 -3.10
C TYR A 408 -20.57 -6.49 -2.93
N SER A 409 -21.46 -6.18 -3.87
CA SER A 409 -22.90 -6.41 -3.72
C SER A 409 -23.29 -7.89 -3.61
N THR A 410 -22.66 -8.78 -4.39
CA THR A 410 -22.90 -10.24 -4.28
C THR A 410 -22.37 -10.79 -2.96
N MET A 411 -21.12 -10.50 -2.63
CA MET A 411 -20.53 -10.82 -1.33
C MET A 411 -21.40 -10.36 -0.15
N ALA A 412 -21.92 -9.13 -0.21
CA ALA A 412 -22.79 -8.58 0.84
C ALA A 412 -24.11 -9.37 0.98
N LYS A 413 -24.75 -9.77 -0.14
CA LYS A 413 -25.93 -10.65 -0.11
C LYS A 413 -25.63 -11.99 0.55
N LEU A 414 -24.49 -12.60 0.24
CA LEU A 414 -24.07 -13.85 0.86
C LEU A 414 -23.90 -13.68 2.37
N PHE A 415 -23.20 -12.63 2.82
CA PHE A 415 -23.06 -12.35 4.25
C PHE A 415 -24.41 -12.06 4.93
N LEU A 416 -25.35 -11.41 4.27
CA LEU A 416 -26.71 -11.22 4.82
C LEU A 416 -27.41 -12.56 5.05
N ILE A 417 -27.34 -13.49 4.09
CA ILE A 417 -27.91 -14.83 4.22
C ILE A 417 -27.24 -15.60 5.37
N LEU A 418 -25.90 -15.55 5.46
CA LEU A 418 -25.15 -16.17 6.55
C LEU A 418 -25.49 -15.58 7.92
N ASN A 419 -25.95 -14.33 7.96
CA ASN A 419 -26.45 -13.66 9.17
C ASN A 419 -27.96 -13.88 9.41
N GLY A 420 -28.62 -14.74 8.62
CA GLY A 420 -30.01 -15.14 8.80
C GLY A 420 -31.05 -14.25 8.09
N ALA A 421 -30.63 -13.32 7.24
CA ALA A 421 -31.57 -12.49 6.47
C ALA A 421 -32.16 -13.28 5.29
N GLU A 422 -33.45 -13.06 5.01
CA GLU A 422 -34.15 -13.68 3.88
C GLU A 422 -33.82 -12.94 2.56
N TYR A 423 -32.84 -13.46 1.82
CA TYR A 423 -32.48 -13.01 0.48
C TYR A 423 -32.44 -14.20 -0.48
N GLU A 424 -32.77 -13.94 -1.75
CA GLU A 424 -32.52 -14.92 -2.82
C GLU A 424 -31.02 -15.16 -2.96
N LEU A 425 -30.64 -16.44 -3.11
CA LEU A 425 -29.26 -16.82 -3.36
C LEU A 425 -28.77 -16.16 -4.66
N PRO A 426 -27.67 -15.38 -4.61
CA PRO A 426 -27.20 -14.66 -5.78
C PRO A 426 -26.56 -15.61 -6.81
N ASP A 427 -26.69 -15.26 -8.09
CA ASP A 427 -25.90 -15.90 -9.15
C ASP A 427 -24.42 -15.50 -8.99
N VAL A 428 -23.60 -16.49 -8.63
CA VAL A 428 -22.16 -16.32 -8.43
C VAL A 428 -21.34 -16.59 -9.69
N GLN A 429 -21.93 -17.09 -10.77
CA GLN A 429 -21.18 -17.42 -12.00
C GLN A 429 -20.66 -16.18 -12.74
N ASN A 430 -21.31 -15.02 -12.54
CA ASN A 430 -21.07 -13.80 -13.32
C ASN A 430 -20.53 -12.62 -12.48
N THR A 431 -19.94 -12.86 -11.31
CA THR A 431 -19.61 -11.78 -10.35
C THR A 431 -18.34 -10.97 -10.71
N GLY A 432 -17.74 -11.25 -11.86
CA GLY A 432 -16.50 -10.63 -12.32
C GLY A 432 -15.27 -11.48 -12.00
N GLU A 433 -14.09 -10.98 -12.29
CA GLU A 433 -12.84 -11.75 -12.26
C GLU A 433 -11.97 -11.46 -11.03
N TRP A 434 -12.52 -10.87 -9.96
CA TRP A 434 -11.73 -10.60 -8.76
C TRP A 434 -11.44 -11.91 -8.02
N SER A 435 -10.26 -12.03 -7.43
CA SER A 435 -9.88 -13.19 -6.61
C SER A 435 -10.82 -13.43 -5.43
N ILE A 436 -11.40 -12.36 -4.90
CA ILE A 436 -12.40 -12.44 -3.83
C ILE A 436 -13.70 -13.11 -4.30
N ASN A 437 -13.99 -13.13 -5.60
CA ASN A 437 -15.18 -13.78 -6.17
C ASN A 437 -15.09 -15.30 -6.12
N HIS A 438 -13.88 -15.88 -6.08
CA HIS A 438 -13.72 -17.30 -5.76
C HIS A 438 -14.19 -17.61 -4.33
N VAL A 439 -14.13 -16.64 -3.42
CA VAL A 439 -14.69 -16.80 -2.07
C VAL A 439 -16.21 -16.68 -2.08
N GLU A 440 -16.80 -15.88 -2.98
CA GLU A 440 -18.27 -15.86 -3.14
C GLU A 440 -18.80 -17.23 -3.52
N GLN A 441 -18.11 -17.97 -4.38
CA GLN A 441 -18.45 -19.36 -4.71
C GLN A 441 -18.44 -20.26 -3.47
N ALA A 442 -17.45 -20.10 -2.60
CA ALA A 442 -17.41 -20.84 -1.33
C ALA A 442 -18.58 -20.43 -0.43
N LEU A 443 -18.78 -19.13 -0.20
CA LEU A 443 -19.83 -18.63 0.68
C LEU A 443 -21.23 -18.96 0.15
N PHE A 444 -21.41 -19.07 -1.17
CA PHE A 444 -22.64 -19.56 -1.78
C PHE A 444 -22.94 -21.01 -1.36
N GLN A 445 -21.94 -21.89 -1.39
CA GLN A 445 -22.11 -23.28 -0.90
C GLN A 445 -22.50 -23.28 0.58
N LEU A 446 -21.83 -22.46 1.39
CA LEU A 446 -22.13 -22.34 2.81
C LEU A 446 -23.56 -21.83 3.05
N ALA A 447 -23.98 -20.78 2.33
CA ALA A 447 -25.33 -20.22 2.40
C ALA A 447 -26.40 -21.20 1.90
N SER A 448 -26.04 -22.12 1.02
CA SER A 448 -26.91 -23.21 0.54
C SER A 448 -26.94 -24.44 1.47
N GLY A 449 -26.16 -24.43 2.55
CA GLY A 449 -26.03 -25.54 3.51
C GLY A 449 -25.03 -26.64 3.11
N ASP A 450 -24.29 -26.49 2.00
CA ASP A 450 -23.23 -27.42 1.60
C ASP A 450 -21.88 -27.02 2.22
N ASN A 451 -21.66 -27.49 3.46
CA ASN A 451 -20.43 -27.26 4.18
C ASN A 451 -19.20 -27.93 3.55
N GLN A 452 -19.36 -29.07 2.87
CA GLN A 452 -18.22 -29.74 2.22
C GLN A 452 -17.83 -29.01 0.94
N GLY A 453 -18.82 -28.59 0.15
CA GLY A 453 -18.64 -27.72 -1.00
C GLY A 453 -17.96 -26.41 -0.61
N PHE A 454 -18.38 -25.78 0.50
CA PHE A 454 -17.72 -24.58 1.04
C PHE A 454 -16.22 -24.78 1.25
N LEU A 455 -15.82 -25.83 1.98
CA LEU A 455 -14.40 -26.10 2.26
C LEU A 455 -13.60 -26.37 0.98
N SER A 456 -14.18 -27.13 0.05
CA SER A 456 -13.56 -27.44 -1.26
C SER A 456 -13.34 -26.18 -2.10
N GLN A 457 -14.37 -25.34 -2.22
CA GLN A 457 -14.31 -24.09 -2.97
C GLN A 457 -13.37 -23.08 -2.32
N LEU A 458 -13.30 -23.05 -0.99
CA LEU A 458 -12.36 -22.18 -0.28
C LEU A 458 -10.90 -22.60 -0.55
N GLN A 459 -10.60 -23.90 -0.57
CA GLN A 459 -9.27 -24.40 -0.96
C GLN A 459 -8.95 -24.03 -2.41
N SER A 460 -9.93 -24.16 -3.32
CA SER A 460 -9.79 -23.71 -4.71
C SER A 460 -9.48 -22.21 -4.80
N ALA A 461 -10.17 -21.36 -4.03
CA ALA A 461 -9.92 -19.91 -3.99
C ALA A 461 -8.47 -19.59 -3.58
N ILE A 462 -7.95 -20.29 -2.56
CA ILE A 462 -6.56 -20.12 -2.10
C ILE A 462 -5.56 -20.53 -3.18
N GLN A 463 -5.82 -21.63 -3.89
CA GLN A 463 -5.01 -22.07 -5.03
C GLN A 463 -5.02 -21.03 -6.17
N HIS A 464 -6.13 -20.31 -6.34
CA HIS A 464 -6.30 -19.22 -7.32
C HIS A 464 -5.88 -17.84 -6.78
N GLY A 465 -5.07 -17.79 -5.71
CA GLY A 465 -4.40 -16.56 -5.29
C GLY A 465 -5.13 -15.73 -4.24
N PHE A 466 -6.29 -16.19 -3.73
CA PHE A 466 -6.91 -15.56 -2.57
C PHE A 466 -5.93 -15.50 -1.39
N SER A 467 -5.85 -14.34 -0.73
CA SER A 467 -4.87 -14.05 0.32
C SER A 467 -5.44 -13.26 1.51
N THR A 468 -6.71 -12.85 1.46
CA THR A 468 -7.30 -11.95 2.46
C THR A 468 -7.73 -12.70 3.73
N GLU A 469 -6.81 -12.88 4.68
CA GLU A 469 -7.04 -13.67 5.90
C GLU A 469 -8.18 -13.17 6.80
N TYR A 470 -8.35 -11.84 6.92
CA TYR A 470 -9.34 -11.27 7.83
C TYR A 470 -10.79 -11.55 7.41
N LEU A 471 -11.06 -11.76 6.12
CA LEU A 471 -12.40 -12.07 5.63
C LEU A 471 -12.91 -13.40 6.22
N LEU A 472 -12.03 -14.38 6.41
CA LEU A 472 -12.38 -15.69 6.98
C LEU A 472 -12.56 -15.65 8.51
N GLN A 473 -12.44 -14.48 9.15
CA GLN A 473 -12.64 -14.30 10.59
C GLN A 473 -14.05 -13.85 10.96
N ALA A 474 -14.91 -13.58 9.97
CA ALA A 474 -16.31 -13.19 10.17
C ALA A 474 -17.05 -14.22 11.05
N LYS A 475 -17.86 -13.72 12.00
CA LYS A 475 -18.61 -14.56 12.94
C LYS A 475 -19.78 -15.27 12.27
N SER A 476 -20.38 -14.65 11.27
CA SER A 476 -21.41 -15.27 10.42
C SER A 476 -20.97 -16.61 9.82
N ILE A 477 -19.74 -16.70 9.31
CA ILE A 477 -19.16 -17.95 8.81
C ILE A 477 -19.03 -18.97 9.94
N GLN A 478 -18.52 -18.55 11.10
CA GLN A 478 -18.31 -19.45 12.24
C GLN A 478 -19.63 -20.01 12.77
N HIS A 479 -20.64 -19.17 12.98
CA HIS A 479 -21.95 -19.59 13.46
C HIS A 479 -22.64 -20.59 12.51
N MET A 480 -22.54 -20.38 11.19
CA MET A 480 -23.08 -21.32 10.20
C MET A 480 -22.42 -22.70 10.29
N LEU A 481 -21.12 -22.74 10.55
CA LEU A 481 -20.38 -24.01 10.73
C LEU A 481 -20.60 -24.62 12.12
N GLU A 482 -20.99 -23.86 13.13
CA GLU A 482 -21.40 -24.33 14.46
C GLU A 482 -22.77 -25.00 14.48
N GLY A 483 -23.70 -24.51 13.66
CA GLY A 483 -25.01 -25.16 13.46
C GLY A 483 -24.92 -26.50 12.72
N ALA A 484 -23.80 -26.77 12.03
CA ALA A 484 -23.54 -28.03 11.37
C ALA A 484 -22.98 -29.05 12.39
N SER A 485 -23.73 -30.11 12.69
CA SER A 485 -23.53 -31.08 13.78
C SER A 485 -22.20 -31.88 13.80
N SER A 486 -21.15 -31.48 13.06
CA SER A 486 -19.87 -32.20 12.95
C SER A 486 -18.66 -31.34 13.33
N SER A 487 -18.02 -31.67 14.46
CA SER A 487 -16.74 -31.09 14.91
C SER A 487 -15.62 -31.15 13.84
N ASN A 488 -15.69 -32.11 12.92
CA ASN A 488 -14.75 -32.28 11.82
C ASN A 488 -14.74 -31.09 10.84
N ILE A 489 -15.92 -30.54 10.49
CA ILE A 489 -16.02 -29.41 9.54
C ILE A 489 -15.30 -28.17 10.09
N GLN A 490 -15.49 -27.87 11.38
CA GLN A 490 -14.83 -26.74 12.05
C GLN A 490 -13.31 -26.92 12.11
N GLN A 491 -12.84 -28.10 12.48
CA GLN A 491 -11.41 -28.42 12.50
C GLN A 491 -10.78 -28.24 11.11
N ARG A 492 -11.48 -28.69 10.07
CA ARG A 492 -10.99 -28.54 8.69
C ARG A 492 -10.99 -27.09 8.23
N PHE A 493 -11.99 -26.28 8.60
CA PHE A 493 -11.98 -24.84 8.32
C PHE A 493 -10.80 -24.13 9.01
N GLN A 494 -10.52 -24.44 10.27
CA GLN A 494 -9.36 -23.90 11.00
C GLN A 494 -8.03 -24.30 10.36
N GLN A 495 -7.93 -25.54 9.85
CA GLN A 495 -6.75 -25.98 9.11
C GLN A 495 -6.56 -25.18 7.82
N ILE A 496 -7.63 -24.89 7.08
CA ILE A 496 -7.58 -24.05 5.86
C ILE A 496 -7.13 -22.62 6.20
N GLN A 497 -7.64 -22.04 7.29
CA GLN A 497 -7.20 -20.71 7.75
C GLN A 497 -5.69 -20.69 8.07
N LEU A 498 -5.19 -21.73 8.76
CA LEU A 498 -3.77 -21.88 9.06
C LEU A 498 -2.92 -22.10 7.80
N GLU A 499 -3.43 -22.87 6.83
CA GLU A 499 -2.79 -23.08 5.54
C GLU A 499 -2.65 -21.76 4.77
N LEU A 500 -3.73 -20.98 4.67
CA LEU A 500 -3.72 -19.65 4.05
C LEU A 500 -2.68 -18.74 4.69
N HIS A 501 -2.67 -18.68 6.03
CA HIS A 501 -1.68 -17.92 6.78
C HIS A 501 -0.25 -18.32 6.39
N ASN A 502 0.05 -19.62 6.41
CA ASN A 502 1.37 -20.14 6.05
C ASN A 502 1.74 -19.84 4.59
N ILE A 503 0.80 -19.96 3.66
CA ILE A 503 1.01 -19.62 2.24
C ILE A 503 1.38 -18.13 2.11
N ASN A 504 0.64 -17.25 2.78
CA ASN A 504 0.91 -15.82 2.72
C ASN A 504 2.26 -15.45 3.35
N GLN A 505 2.66 -16.10 4.44
CA GLN A 505 4.00 -15.94 5.01
C GLN A 505 5.11 -16.32 4.02
N ARG A 506 4.91 -17.38 3.22
CA ARG A 506 5.87 -17.81 2.19
C ARG A 506 5.94 -16.86 0.98
N LYS A 507 4.86 -16.12 0.68
CA LYS A 507 4.78 -15.15 -0.44
C LYS A 507 5.54 -13.83 -0.18
N ARG A 508 6.07 -13.63 1.03
CA ARG A 508 6.84 -12.43 1.40
C ARG A 508 8.15 -12.34 0.60
N VAL A 509 8.44 -11.16 0.07
CA VAL A 509 9.68 -10.92 -0.69
C VAL A 509 10.87 -10.91 0.29
N LYS A 510 11.95 -11.63 -0.05
CA LYS A 510 13.12 -11.79 0.84
C LYS A 510 13.97 -10.53 1.02
N ARG A 511 13.87 -9.57 0.08
CA ARG A 511 14.57 -8.28 0.06
C ARG A 511 13.68 -7.26 -0.66
N LEU A 512 13.32 -6.16 0.01
CA LEU A 512 12.92 -4.95 -0.70
C LEU A 512 14.18 -4.11 -0.99
N PRO A 513 14.26 -3.39 -2.12
CA PRO A 513 15.27 -2.37 -2.31
C PRO A 513 15.31 -1.44 -1.10
N LEU A 514 16.51 -1.13 -0.61
CA LEU A 514 16.67 -0.12 0.43
C LEU A 514 16.24 1.21 -0.17
N LEU A 515 15.32 1.88 0.52
CA LEU A 515 14.99 3.28 0.24
C LEU A 515 16.23 4.10 0.56
N THR A 516 17.04 4.39 -0.46
CA THR A 516 18.09 5.40 -0.35
C THR A 516 17.39 6.74 -0.27
N ARG A 517 17.26 7.27 0.95
CA ARG A 517 16.92 8.68 1.17
C ARG A 517 18.17 9.54 1.04
#